data_AF-A0A953W9B2-F1
#
_entry.id   AF-A0A953W9B2-F1
#
_cell.length_a   1.000
_cell.length_b   1.000
_cell.length_c   1.000
_cell.angle_alpha   90.00
_cell.angle_beta   90.00
_cell.angle_gamma   90.00
#
_symmetry.space_group_name_H-M   'P 1'
#
loop_
_entity.id
_entity.type
_entity.pdbx_description
1 polymer ?
#
loop_
_entity_poly.entity_id
_entity_poly.type
_entity_poly.pdbx_seq_one_letter_code
_entity_poly.pdbx_strand_id
1 'polypeptide(L)'
;MSDNIAASHRIAEVALGALKALGLAAVPKNIELWCAHIEGRNPALSRDIQKALGDDGRITQDDVDPIYEFHIVRKGLSHNVVELIQRFEDEMAKLADTIDETGESASGNTEKLRRLAHDLKTNANGDATVSAIVESVLSVTKSVRDANHRLEEQLERSSNEVVTLRRSMDRIQQEAMLDPLTGVKNRKTFDLELSRLMKEAGNDGEPLALIMADVDHFKTFNDRWGHQTGDHVLRLVAEVMNANIKGQDVLARYGGEEFAIIL
;
A
#
# COMPACT_ATOMS: atom_id res chain seq x y z
N MET A 1 22.84 18.44 3.06
CA MET A 1 22.88 17.37 2.04
C MET A 1 24.16 16.55 2.07
N SER A 2 25.36 17.16 2.15
CA SER A 2 26.66 16.47 2.24
C SER A 2 26.79 15.45 3.40
N ASP A 3 26.38 15.82 4.62
CA ASP A 3 26.55 14.95 5.80
C ASP A 3 25.69 13.68 5.79
N ASN A 4 24.51 13.73 5.14
CA ASN A 4 23.59 12.60 5.10
C ASN A 4 24.07 11.51 4.12
N ILE A 5 24.72 11.92 3.03
CA ILE A 5 25.34 11.00 2.06
C ILE A 5 26.55 10.30 2.68
N ALA A 6 27.41 11.05 3.38
CA ALA A 6 28.57 10.49 4.07
C ALA A 6 28.19 9.54 5.23
N ALA A 7 27.08 9.80 5.91
CA ALA A 7 26.53 8.89 6.91
C ALA A 7 25.97 7.60 6.27
N SER A 8 25.20 7.73 5.19
CA SER A 8 24.60 6.59 4.49
C SER A 8 25.65 5.66 3.87
N HIS A 9 26.70 6.22 3.26
CA HIS A 9 27.83 5.45 2.72
C HIS A 9 28.57 4.66 3.81
N ARG A 10 28.81 5.26 4.97
CA ARG A 10 29.45 4.57 6.10
C ARG A 10 28.62 3.40 6.62
N ILE A 11 27.30 3.56 6.71
CA ILE A 11 26.41 2.47 7.15
C ILE A 11 26.46 1.30 6.16
N ALA A 12 26.42 1.59 4.85
CA ALA A 12 26.52 0.56 3.82
C ALA A 12 27.88 -0.17 3.83
N GLU A 13 28.99 0.55 4.04
CA GLU A 13 30.33 -0.06 4.17
C GLU A 13 30.42 -0.97 5.39
N VAL A 14 29.88 -0.54 6.54
CA VAL A 14 29.84 -1.35 7.77
C VAL A 14 28.94 -2.58 7.58
N ALA A 15 27.79 -2.43 6.92
CA ALA A 15 26.89 -3.53 6.61
C ALA A 15 27.55 -4.58 5.73
N LEU A 16 28.22 -4.16 4.64
CA LEU A 16 28.95 -5.05 3.74
C LEU A 16 30.12 -5.76 4.45
N GLY A 17 30.84 -5.04 5.31
CA GLY A 17 31.90 -5.61 6.14
C GLY A 17 31.38 -6.68 7.09
N ALA A 18 30.25 -6.42 7.75
CA ALA A 18 29.59 -7.37 8.64
C ALA A 18 29.06 -8.61 7.90
N LEU A 19 28.43 -8.45 6.74
CA LEU A 19 27.97 -9.57 5.91
C LEU A 19 29.13 -10.48 5.48
N LYS A 20 30.27 -9.86 5.10
CA LYS A 20 31.48 -10.61 4.73
C LYS A 20 32.07 -11.37 5.91
N ALA A 21 32.07 -10.79 7.12
CA ALA A 21 32.56 -11.45 8.33
C ALA A 21 31.67 -12.64 8.74
N LEU A 22 30.37 -12.55 8.48
CA LEU A 22 29.37 -13.58 8.79
C LEU A 22 29.25 -14.66 7.70
N GLY A 23 29.89 -14.48 6.54
CA GLY A 23 29.82 -15.42 5.42
C GLY A 23 28.51 -15.37 4.62
N LEU A 24 27.74 -14.29 4.77
CA LEU A 24 26.48 -14.07 4.04
C LEU A 24 26.74 -13.41 2.68
N ALA A 25 25.92 -13.76 1.69
CA ALA A 25 25.99 -13.13 0.37
C ALA A 25 25.60 -11.65 0.46
N ALA A 26 26.34 -10.77 -0.22
CA ALA A 26 26.05 -9.34 -0.34
C ALA A 26 24.93 -9.08 -1.37
N VAL A 27 23.79 -9.76 -1.22
CA VAL A 27 22.59 -9.54 -2.01
C VAL A 27 21.79 -8.37 -1.45
N PRO A 28 20.98 -7.65 -2.27
CA PRO A 28 20.25 -6.45 -1.84
C PRO A 28 19.45 -6.62 -0.54
N LYS A 29 18.74 -7.74 -0.39
CA LYS A 29 17.96 -8.04 0.84
C LYS A 29 18.79 -8.06 2.12
N ASN A 30 19.99 -8.64 2.07
CA ASN A 30 20.87 -8.77 3.23
C ASN A 30 21.50 -7.43 3.60
N ILE A 31 21.86 -6.64 2.59
CA ILE A 31 22.40 -5.29 2.78
C ILE A 31 21.35 -4.41 3.44
N GLU A 32 20.11 -4.42 2.92
CA GLU A 32 19.00 -3.66 3.47
C GLU A 32 18.72 -4.01 4.94
N LEU A 33 18.68 -5.31 5.24
CA LEU A 33 18.45 -5.80 6.60
C LEU A 33 19.55 -5.36 7.58
N TRP A 34 20.83 -5.46 7.18
CA TRP A 34 21.96 -5.10 8.03
C TRP A 34 22.10 -3.59 8.19
N CYS A 35 21.79 -2.81 7.14
CA CYS A 35 21.66 -1.36 7.26
C CYS A 35 20.58 -1.00 8.30
N ALA A 36 19.40 -1.62 8.22
CA ALA A 36 18.31 -1.38 9.17
C ALA A 36 18.67 -1.77 10.62
N HIS A 37 19.49 -2.82 10.78
CA HIS A 37 20.02 -3.23 12.08
C HIS A 37 21.02 -2.21 12.67
N ILE A 38 22.00 -1.79 11.86
CA ILE A 38 23.08 -0.84 12.26
C ILE A 38 22.51 0.54 12.59
N GLU A 39 21.48 0.97 11.86
CA GLU A 39 20.78 2.22 12.13
C GLU A 39 20.00 2.22 13.45
N GLY A 40 19.72 1.05 14.03
CA GLY A 40 19.06 0.93 15.33
C GLY A 40 17.61 1.42 15.39
N ARG A 41 16.99 1.72 14.23
CA ARG A 41 15.61 2.25 14.13
C ARG A 41 14.54 1.22 14.50
N ASN A 42 14.89 -0.06 14.55
CA ASN A 42 13.99 -1.14 14.91
C ASN A 42 14.59 -2.05 16.01
N PRO A 43 14.31 -1.78 17.30
CA PRO A 43 14.84 -2.58 18.41
C PRO A 43 14.39 -4.05 18.38
N ALA A 44 13.22 -4.34 17.80
CA ALA A 44 12.73 -5.71 17.67
C ALA A 44 13.54 -6.48 16.62
N LEU A 45 13.83 -5.87 15.47
CA LEU A 45 14.73 -6.43 14.45
C LEU A 45 16.10 -6.75 15.04
N SER A 46 16.69 -5.81 15.78
CA SER A 46 18.02 -6.03 16.36
C SER A 46 18.05 -7.15 17.39
N ARG A 47 16.98 -7.34 18.18
CA ARG A 47 16.87 -8.48 19.09
C ARG A 47 16.75 -9.81 18.35
N ASP A 48 15.97 -9.86 17.28
CA ASP A 48 15.78 -11.10 16.52
C ASP A 48 17.04 -11.49 15.73
N ILE A 49 17.76 -10.51 15.17
CA ILE A 49 19.11 -10.73 14.60
C ILE A 49 20.08 -11.23 15.67
N GLN A 50 20.11 -10.60 16.84
CA GLN A 50 21.03 -11.00 17.91
C GLN A 50 20.70 -12.40 18.45
N LYS A 51 19.41 -12.75 18.50
CA LYS A 51 18.95 -14.10 18.86
C LYS A 51 19.35 -15.13 17.79
N ALA A 52 19.32 -14.77 16.52
CA ALA A 52 19.74 -15.62 15.42
C ALA A 52 21.26 -15.79 15.32
N LEU A 53 22.06 -14.80 15.73
CA LEU A 53 23.52 -14.91 15.79
C LEU A 53 24.02 -15.90 16.86
N GLY A 54 23.21 -16.16 17.90
CA GLY A 54 23.58 -17.02 19.03
C GLY A 54 24.88 -16.60 19.74
N ASP A 55 25.42 -17.49 20.58
CA ASP A 55 26.70 -17.28 21.27
C ASP A 55 27.92 -17.58 20.38
N ASP A 56 27.72 -18.36 19.31
CA ASP A 56 28.77 -18.83 18.40
C ASP A 56 29.07 -17.84 17.26
N GLY A 57 28.29 -16.75 17.16
CA GLY A 57 28.48 -15.66 16.19
C GLY A 57 28.29 -16.06 14.73
N ARG A 58 27.58 -17.17 14.48
CA ARG A 58 27.30 -17.69 13.14
C ARG A 58 25.83 -17.55 12.82
N ILE A 59 25.53 -17.09 11.61
CA ILE A 59 24.18 -16.92 11.12
C ILE A 59 24.14 -17.38 9.66
N THR A 60 23.10 -18.11 9.28
CA THR A 60 22.92 -18.61 7.91
C THR A 60 21.90 -17.77 7.15
N GLN A 61 21.89 -17.83 5.82
CA GLN A 61 20.89 -17.13 5.00
C GLN A 61 19.46 -17.47 5.41
N ASP A 62 19.33 -18.72 5.79
CA ASP A 62 18.17 -19.45 6.17
C ASP A 62 17.60 -18.86 7.49
N ASP A 63 18.45 -18.35 8.40
CA ASP A 63 18.04 -17.66 9.64
C ASP A 63 17.64 -16.19 9.37
N VAL A 64 18.21 -15.61 8.33
CA VAL A 64 18.09 -14.19 7.97
C VAL A 64 16.80 -13.92 7.19
N ASP A 65 16.40 -14.85 6.32
CA ASP A 65 15.25 -14.69 5.43
C ASP A 65 13.92 -14.46 6.18
N PRO A 66 13.57 -15.22 7.24
CA PRO A 66 12.35 -14.98 8.02
C PRO A 66 12.36 -13.63 8.74
N ILE A 67 13.54 -13.18 9.20
CA ILE A 67 13.72 -11.90 9.88
C ILE A 67 13.50 -10.74 8.90
N TYR A 68 14.04 -10.87 7.68
CA TYR A 68 13.82 -9.91 6.60
C TYR A 68 12.33 -9.78 6.26
N GLU A 69 11.67 -10.92 6.06
CA GLU A 69 10.26 -10.96 5.68
C GLU A 69 9.34 -10.36 6.76
N PHE A 70 9.64 -10.64 8.03
CA PHE A 70 8.86 -10.11 9.15
C PHE A 70 9.11 -8.62 9.41
N HIS A 71 10.37 -8.17 9.44
CA HIS A 71 10.69 -6.81 9.90
C HIS A 71 10.80 -5.77 8.80
N ILE A 72 11.14 -6.18 7.58
CA ILE A 72 11.33 -5.28 6.44
C ILE A 72 10.12 -5.35 5.52
N VAL A 73 9.72 -6.54 5.05
CA VAL A 73 8.62 -6.68 4.09
C VAL A 73 7.26 -6.38 4.75
N ARG A 74 6.92 -7.06 5.85
CA ARG A 74 5.61 -6.89 6.50
C ARG A 74 5.42 -5.50 7.13
N LYS A 75 6.50 -4.90 7.67
CA LYS A 75 6.49 -3.54 8.20
C LYS A 75 6.47 -2.50 7.06
N GLY A 76 7.15 -2.77 5.95
CA GLY A 76 7.05 -2.00 4.71
C GLY A 76 5.63 -1.95 4.17
N LEU A 77 4.91 -3.07 4.19
CA LEU A 77 3.50 -3.12 3.79
C LEU A 77 2.61 -2.21 4.67
N SER A 78 2.80 -2.24 6.00
CA SER A 78 2.07 -1.35 6.92
C SER A 78 2.46 0.12 6.75
N HIS A 79 3.73 0.41 6.49
CA HIS A 79 4.20 1.77 6.24
C HIS A 79 3.62 2.32 4.94
N ASN A 80 3.60 1.51 3.87
CA ASN A 80 2.99 1.87 2.58
C ASN A 80 1.49 2.15 2.71
N VAL A 81 0.76 1.39 3.54
CA VAL A 81 -0.66 1.66 3.82
C VAL A 81 -0.85 2.99 4.56
N VAL A 82 -0.04 3.25 5.58
CA VAL A 82 -0.12 4.52 6.35
C VAL A 82 0.26 5.71 5.46
N GLU A 83 1.30 5.58 4.63
CA GLU A 83 1.71 6.62 3.69
C GLU A 83 0.63 6.87 2.62
N LEU A 84 -0.01 5.80 2.15
CA LEU A 84 -1.12 5.89 1.20
C LEU A 84 -2.31 6.65 1.79
N ILE A 85 -2.67 6.36 3.05
CA ILE A 85 -3.73 7.07 3.78
C ILE A 85 -3.36 8.55 3.92
N GLN A 86 -2.12 8.84 4.33
CA GLN A 86 -1.67 10.22 4.51
C GLN A 86 -1.70 11.02 3.20
N ARG A 87 -1.22 10.43 2.09
CA ARG A 87 -1.28 11.07 0.76
C ARG A 87 -2.72 11.32 0.31
N PHE A 88 -3.63 10.39 0.60
CA PHE A 88 -5.04 10.57 0.29
C PHE A 88 -5.66 11.71 1.10
N GLU A 89 -5.36 11.79 2.40
CA GLU A 89 -5.80 12.89 3.26
C GLU A 89 -5.27 14.24 2.79
N ASP A 90 -3.98 14.32 2.43
CA ASP A 90 -3.35 15.55 1.94
C ASP A 90 -3.98 16.04 0.63
N GLU A 91 -4.30 15.13 -0.29
CA GLU A 91 -4.98 15.49 -1.55
C GLU A 91 -6.44 15.92 -1.33
N MET A 92 -7.16 15.25 -0.42
CA MET A 92 -8.51 15.68 -0.06
C MET A 92 -8.53 17.06 0.58
N ALA A 93 -7.52 17.40 1.38
CA ALA A 93 -7.36 18.74 1.96
C ALA A 93 -7.14 19.81 0.86
N LYS A 94 -6.26 19.55 -0.11
CA LYS A 94 -6.03 20.47 -1.24
C LYS A 94 -7.29 20.69 -2.09
N LEU A 95 -8.08 19.62 -2.28
CA LEU A 95 -9.35 19.70 -3.00
C LEU A 95 -10.35 20.59 -2.24
N ALA A 96 -10.43 20.44 -0.92
CA ALA A 96 -11.31 21.26 -0.08
C ALA A 96 -10.94 22.75 -0.14
N ASP A 97 -9.65 23.08 -0.01
CA ASP A 97 -9.16 24.47 -0.10
C ASP A 97 -9.53 25.12 -1.45
N THR A 98 -9.41 24.38 -2.55
CA THR A 98 -9.71 24.96 -3.87
C THR A 98 -11.23 25.14 -4.11
N ILE A 99 -12.05 24.25 -3.52
CA ILE A 99 -13.51 24.42 -3.53
C ILE A 99 -13.89 25.69 -2.76
N ASP A 100 -13.26 25.93 -1.60
CA ASP A 100 -13.49 27.13 -0.80
C ASP A 100 -13.05 28.39 -1.55
N GLU A 101 -11.86 28.42 -2.17
CA GLU A 101 -11.38 29.54 -2.99
C GLU A 101 -12.32 29.86 -4.17
N THR A 102 -12.85 28.82 -4.81
CA THR A 102 -13.81 28.98 -5.92
C THR A 102 -15.14 29.53 -5.39
N GLY A 103 -15.61 29.06 -4.23
CA GLY A 103 -16.81 29.54 -3.56
C GLY A 103 -16.70 31.02 -3.17
N GLU A 104 -15.57 31.43 -2.60
CA GLU A 104 -15.30 32.84 -2.26
C GLU A 104 -15.28 33.72 -3.51
N SER A 105 -14.62 33.28 -4.59
CA SER A 105 -14.59 34.01 -5.86
C SER A 105 -15.98 34.16 -6.48
N ALA A 106 -16.81 33.11 -6.44
CA ALA A 106 -18.18 33.13 -6.94
C ALA A 106 -19.08 34.08 -6.12
N SER A 107 -18.94 34.08 -4.80
CA SER A 107 -19.62 35.00 -3.89
C SER A 107 -19.21 36.46 -4.17
N GLY A 108 -17.90 36.72 -4.30
CA GLY A 108 -17.37 38.04 -4.62
C GLY A 108 -17.85 38.56 -5.98
N ASN A 109 -17.96 37.69 -6.98
CA ASN A 109 -18.53 38.03 -8.29
C ASN A 109 -20.03 38.35 -8.20
N THR A 110 -20.78 37.60 -7.40
CA THR A 110 -22.21 37.85 -7.16
C THR A 110 -22.42 39.22 -6.49
N GLU A 111 -21.60 39.59 -5.51
CA GLU A 111 -21.68 40.88 -4.84
C GLU A 111 -21.32 42.05 -5.78
N LYS A 112 -20.30 41.89 -6.65
CA LYS A 112 -19.99 42.87 -7.70
C LYS A 112 -21.17 43.10 -8.64
N LEU A 113 -21.81 42.02 -9.11
CA LEU A 113 -22.99 42.09 -9.95
C LEU A 113 -24.18 42.75 -9.22
N ARG A 114 -24.36 42.47 -7.93
CA ARG A 114 -25.43 43.04 -7.11
C ARG A 114 -25.26 44.55 -6.89
N ARG A 115 -24.04 45.01 -6.62
CA ARG A 115 -23.73 46.45 -6.53
C ARG A 115 -23.98 47.16 -7.86
N LEU A 116 -23.56 46.55 -8.96
CA LEU A 116 -23.79 47.09 -10.29
C LEU A 116 -25.29 47.21 -10.62
N ALA A 117 -26.07 46.17 -10.29
CA ALA A 117 -27.53 46.18 -10.45
C ALA A 117 -28.21 47.24 -9.55
N HIS A 118 -27.64 47.53 -8.38
CA HIS A 118 -28.12 48.60 -7.51
C HIS A 118 -27.81 49.98 -8.08
N ASP A 119 -26.57 50.22 -8.53
CA ASP A 119 -26.13 51.48 -9.13
C ASP A 119 -26.91 51.81 -10.43
N LEU A 120 -27.30 50.77 -11.18
CA LEU A 120 -28.19 50.89 -12.33
C LEU A 120 -29.58 51.41 -11.97
N LYS A 121 -30.10 50.98 -10.81
CA LYS A 121 -31.43 51.38 -10.33
C LYS A 121 -31.45 52.81 -9.82
N THR A 122 -30.30 53.36 -9.43
CA THR A 122 -30.15 54.69 -8.83
C THR A 122 -29.62 55.75 -9.80
N ASN A 123 -28.76 55.41 -10.78
CA ASN A 123 -28.07 56.35 -11.67
C ASN A 123 -28.34 56.12 -13.18
N ALA A 124 -29.61 55.96 -13.57
CA ALA A 124 -30.03 55.52 -14.91
C ALA A 124 -29.79 56.48 -16.10
N ASN A 125 -28.98 57.53 -15.99
CA ASN A 125 -28.85 58.57 -17.03
C ASN A 125 -27.41 58.71 -17.56
N GLY A 126 -27.04 57.90 -18.57
CA GLY A 126 -25.85 58.17 -19.38
C GLY A 126 -25.25 56.97 -20.15
N ASP A 127 -24.71 57.24 -21.35
CA ASP A 127 -24.00 56.28 -22.21
C ASP A 127 -22.71 55.74 -21.55
N ALA A 128 -22.10 56.54 -20.68
CA ALA A 128 -20.94 56.15 -19.85
C ALA A 128 -21.27 55.02 -18.85
N THR A 129 -22.54 54.94 -18.40
CA THR A 129 -23.00 53.89 -17.47
C THR A 129 -23.11 52.54 -18.20
N VAL A 130 -23.46 52.54 -19.49
CA VAL A 130 -23.59 51.31 -20.30
C VAL A 130 -22.23 50.68 -20.60
N SER A 131 -21.23 51.46 -21.02
CA SER A 131 -19.87 50.95 -21.23
C SER A 131 -19.24 50.36 -19.96
N ALA A 132 -19.47 50.99 -18.80
CA ALA A 132 -18.99 50.46 -17.52
C ALA A 132 -19.65 49.11 -17.15
N ILE A 133 -20.91 48.88 -17.56
CA ILE A 133 -21.59 47.60 -17.38
C ILE A 133 -20.96 46.53 -18.27
N VAL A 134 -20.75 46.84 -19.55
CA VAL A 134 -20.16 45.89 -20.49
C VAL A 134 -18.77 45.49 -20.01
N GLU A 135 -17.94 46.43 -19.54
CA GLU A 135 -16.63 46.13 -18.95
C GLU A 135 -16.73 45.26 -17.69
N SER A 136 -17.66 45.55 -16.78
CA SER A 136 -17.81 44.80 -15.53
C SER A 136 -18.33 43.38 -15.77
N VAL A 137 -19.32 43.21 -16.65
CA VAL A 137 -19.85 41.89 -17.03
C VAL A 137 -18.78 41.08 -17.77
N LEU A 138 -18.04 41.68 -18.70
CA LEU A 138 -16.93 41.01 -19.38
C LEU A 138 -15.83 40.59 -18.39
N SER A 139 -15.53 41.44 -17.40
CA SER A 139 -14.56 41.14 -16.33
C SER A 139 -15.01 39.96 -15.46
N VAL A 140 -16.26 39.98 -14.97
CA VAL A 140 -16.83 38.87 -14.18
C VAL A 140 -16.90 37.58 -15.00
N THR A 141 -17.35 37.66 -16.26
CA THR A 141 -17.43 36.49 -17.16
C THR A 141 -16.04 35.90 -17.40
N LYS A 142 -15.03 36.74 -17.57
CA LYS A 142 -13.63 36.32 -17.70
C LYS A 142 -13.13 35.66 -16.41
N SER A 143 -13.37 36.26 -15.25
CA SER A 143 -12.98 35.67 -13.96
C SER A 143 -13.65 34.33 -13.68
N VAL A 144 -14.95 34.18 -13.99
CA VAL A 144 -15.67 32.89 -13.85
C VAL A 144 -15.11 31.85 -14.82
N ARG A 145 -14.83 32.23 -16.07
CA ARG A 145 -14.22 31.33 -17.05
C ARG A 145 -12.83 30.86 -16.60
N ASP A 146 -11.99 31.78 -16.12
CA ASP A 146 -10.65 31.47 -15.65
C ASP A 146 -10.70 30.57 -14.39
N ALA A 147 -11.64 30.82 -13.48
CA ALA A 147 -11.86 29.97 -12.30
C ALA A 147 -12.35 28.56 -12.68
N ASN A 148 -13.30 28.44 -13.60
CA ASN A 148 -13.76 27.15 -14.09
C ASN A 148 -12.64 26.34 -14.77
N HIS A 149 -11.82 27.00 -15.60
CA HIS A 149 -10.71 26.32 -16.26
C HIS A 149 -9.68 25.78 -15.26
N ARG A 150 -9.41 26.52 -14.18
CA ARG A 150 -8.54 26.04 -13.09
C ARG A 150 -9.15 24.85 -12.36
N LEU A 151 -10.45 24.89 -12.11
CA LEU A 151 -11.18 23.80 -11.46
C LEU A 151 -11.16 22.53 -12.33
N GLU A 152 -11.37 22.67 -13.64
CA GLU A 152 -11.30 21.56 -14.61
C GLU A 152 -9.90 20.92 -14.64
N GLU A 153 -8.84 21.72 -14.72
CA GLU A 153 -7.46 21.22 -14.67
C GLU A 153 -7.14 20.48 -13.37
N GLN A 154 -7.62 20.98 -12.23
CA GLN A 154 -7.40 20.31 -10.96
C GLN A 154 -8.23 19.03 -10.80
N LEU A 155 -9.50 19.03 -11.24
CA LEU A 155 -10.34 17.83 -11.25
C LEU A 155 -9.70 16.72 -12.08
N GLU A 156 -9.14 17.06 -13.24
CA GLU A 156 -8.46 16.09 -14.09
C GLU A 156 -7.20 15.52 -13.41
N ARG A 157 -6.40 16.37 -12.75
CA ARG A 157 -5.24 15.91 -11.95
C ARG A 157 -5.66 15.00 -10.80
N SER A 158 -6.60 15.42 -9.97
CA SER A 158 -7.08 14.63 -8.84
C SER A 158 -7.73 13.32 -9.29
N SER A 159 -8.47 13.31 -10.40
CA SER A 159 -9.02 12.07 -10.98
C SER A 159 -7.93 11.08 -11.36
N ASN A 160 -6.87 11.54 -12.02
CA ASN A 160 -5.73 10.70 -12.40
C ASN A 160 -4.96 10.18 -11.17
N GLU A 161 -4.81 11.01 -10.14
CA GLU A 161 -4.18 10.64 -8.87
C GLU A 161 -5.01 9.56 -8.15
N VAL A 162 -6.34 9.72 -8.07
CA VAL A 162 -7.26 8.74 -7.47
C VAL A 162 -7.18 7.39 -8.17
N VAL A 163 -7.10 7.36 -9.50
CA VAL A 163 -6.92 6.12 -10.25
C VAL A 163 -5.59 5.45 -9.89
N THR A 164 -4.52 6.23 -9.75
CA THR A 164 -3.19 5.72 -9.37
C THR A 164 -3.19 5.16 -7.95
N LEU A 165 -3.79 5.90 -7.00
CA LEU A 165 -3.96 5.49 -5.61
C LEU A 165 -4.78 4.19 -5.51
N ARG A 166 -5.89 4.07 -6.25
CA ARG A 166 -6.68 2.84 -6.31
C ARG A 166 -5.87 1.65 -6.79
N ARG A 167 -5.10 1.79 -7.86
CA ARG A 167 -4.23 0.70 -8.37
C ARG A 167 -3.20 0.26 -7.34
N SER A 168 -2.60 1.21 -6.62
CA SER A 168 -1.66 0.90 -5.53
C SER A 168 -2.35 0.20 -4.37
N MET A 169 -3.56 0.63 -4.01
CA MET A 169 -4.38 -0.02 -2.98
C MET A 169 -4.72 -1.47 -3.36
N ASP A 170 -5.16 -1.68 -4.61
CA ASP A 170 -5.47 -3.02 -5.13
C ASP A 170 -4.25 -3.94 -5.06
N ARG A 171 -3.07 -3.42 -5.42
CA ARG A 171 -1.82 -4.18 -5.34
C ARG A 171 -1.46 -4.55 -3.91
N ILE A 172 -1.54 -3.62 -2.97
CA ILE A 172 -1.27 -3.88 -1.55
C ILE A 172 -2.28 -4.88 -1.00
N GLN A 173 -3.55 -4.78 -1.39
CA GLN A 173 -4.58 -5.74 -0.99
C GLN A 173 -4.28 -7.14 -1.53
N GLN A 174 -3.87 -7.26 -2.80
CA GLN A 174 -3.46 -8.54 -3.39
C GLN A 174 -2.26 -9.15 -2.67
N GLU A 175 -1.24 -8.36 -2.35
CA GLU A 175 -0.08 -8.81 -1.57
C GLU A 175 -0.47 -9.24 -0.14
N ALA A 176 -1.45 -8.57 0.47
CA ALA A 176 -1.98 -8.93 1.78
C ALA A 176 -2.92 -10.16 1.75
N MET A 177 -3.32 -10.66 0.58
CA MET A 177 -4.20 -11.82 0.44
C MET A 177 -3.45 -13.16 0.42
N LEU A 178 -2.15 -13.14 0.17
CA LEU A 178 -1.34 -14.35 0.05
C LEU A 178 -0.61 -14.67 1.35
N ASP A 179 -0.26 -15.93 1.54
CA ASP A 179 0.68 -16.40 2.55
C ASP A 179 2.10 -16.12 2.05
N PRO A 180 2.94 -15.39 2.82
CA PRO A 180 4.25 -14.97 2.35
C PRO A 180 5.20 -16.13 2.07
N LEU A 181 5.09 -17.24 2.82
CA LEU A 181 5.98 -18.38 2.64
C LEU A 181 5.64 -19.19 1.39
N THR A 182 4.36 -19.49 1.19
CA THR A 182 3.89 -20.47 0.20
C THR A 182 3.29 -19.86 -1.06
N GLY A 183 2.94 -18.57 -1.02
CA GLY A 183 2.34 -17.85 -2.15
C GLY A 183 0.87 -18.22 -2.45
N VAL A 184 0.29 -19.20 -1.74
CA VAL A 184 -1.15 -19.48 -1.82
C VAL A 184 -1.95 -18.49 -0.96
N LYS A 185 -3.28 -18.54 -1.00
CA LYS A 185 -4.09 -17.62 -0.17
C LYS A 185 -3.82 -17.83 1.32
N ASN A 186 -3.83 -16.76 2.10
CA ASN A 186 -3.73 -16.88 3.55
C ASN A 186 -5.10 -17.16 4.20
N ARG A 187 -5.10 -17.50 5.50
CA ARG A 187 -6.32 -17.78 6.26
C ARG A 187 -7.40 -16.69 6.16
N LYS A 188 -7.01 -15.41 6.19
CA LYS A 188 -7.97 -14.31 6.09
C LYS A 188 -8.69 -14.31 4.74
N THR A 189 -7.94 -14.56 3.67
CA THR A 189 -8.51 -14.67 2.32
C THR A 189 -9.35 -15.92 2.16
N PHE A 190 -8.94 -17.04 2.76
CA PHE A 190 -9.76 -18.25 2.81
C PHE A 190 -11.14 -18.01 3.41
N ASP A 191 -11.22 -17.37 4.58
CA ASP A 191 -12.49 -17.12 5.27
C ASP A 191 -13.44 -16.25 4.42
N LEU A 192 -12.88 -15.29 3.68
CA LEU A 192 -13.61 -14.43 2.74
C LEU A 192 -14.14 -15.24 1.55
N GLU A 193 -13.31 -16.07 0.94
CA GLU A 193 -13.69 -16.89 -0.23
C GLU A 193 -14.70 -17.96 0.12
N LEU A 194 -14.56 -18.62 1.28
CA LEU A 194 -15.54 -19.58 1.78
C LEU A 194 -16.91 -18.92 1.94
N SER A 195 -16.95 -17.75 2.56
CA SER A 195 -18.20 -16.98 2.74
C SER A 195 -18.84 -16.57 1.41
N ARG A 196 -18.02 -16.26 0.39
CA ARG A 196 -18.49 -15.91 -0.96
C ARG A 196 -19.05 -17.13 -1.68
N LEU A 197 -18.28 -18.21 -1.76
CA LEU A 197 -18.65 -19.44 -2.46
C LEU A 197 -19.86 -20.13 -1.82
N MET A 198 -20.01 -20.09 -0.50
CA MET A 198 -21.21 -20.60 0.16
C MET A 198 -22.49 -19.87 -0.27
N LYS A 199 -22.42 -18.55 -0.53
CA LYS A 199 -23.57 -17.78 -1.01
C LYS A 199 -23.88 -18.11 -2.48
N GLU A 200 -22.85 -18.25 -3.31
CA GLU A 200 -22.98 -18.59 -4.72
C GLU A 200 -23.57 -20.00 -4.89
N ALA A 201 -22.99 -21.00 -4.23
CA ALA A 201 -23.50 -22.37 -4.19
C ALA A 201 -24.95 -22.45 -3.70
N GLY A 202 -25.32 -21.63 -2.70
CA GLY A 202 -26.70 -21.54 -2.21
C GLY A 202 -27.70 -20.97 -3.22
N ASN A 203 -27.26 -20.11 -4.13
CA ASN A 203 -28.11 -19.52 -5.17
C ASN A 203 -28.23 -20.42 -6.40
N ASP A 204 -27.11 -21.01 -6.84
CA ASP A 204 -27.03 -21.79 -8.07
C ASP A 204 -27.31 -23.29 -7.86
N GLY A 205 -27.37 -23.74 -6.60
CA GLY A 205 -27.61 -25.12 -6.22
C GLY A 205 -26.42 -26.05 -6.51
N GLU A 206 -25.24 -25.49 -6.73
CA GLU A 206 -24.02 -26.25 -7.00
C GLU A 206 -23.42 -26.84 -5.72
N PRO A 207 -22.86 -28.06 -5.75
CA PRO A 207 -22.23 -28.68 -4.60
C PRO A 207 -20.89 -28.00 -4.28
N LEU A 208 -20.67 -27.68 -3.00
CA LEU A 208 -19.41 -27.16 -2.48
C LEU A 208 -18.76 -28.20 -1.57
N ALA A 209 -17.46 -28.44 -1.72
CA ALA A 209 -16.69 -29.30 -0.81
C ALA A 209 -15.52 -28.53 -0.16
N LEU A 210 -15.22 -28.88 1.09
CA LEU A 210 -14.10 -28.34 1.84
C LEU A 210 -13.17 -29.49 2.26
N ILE A 211 -11.88 -29.35 1.96
CA ILE A 211 -10.83 -30.26 2.39
C ILE A 211 -9.93 -29.51 3.36
N MET A 212 -9.71 -30.10 4.53
CA MET A 212 -8.68 -29.67 5.48
C MET A 212 -7.55 -30.69 5.42
N ALA A 213 -6.32 -30.23 5.16
CA ALA A 213 -5.13 -31.05 5.05
C ALA A 213 -4.09 -30.57 6.06
N ASP A 214 -3.39 -31.50 6.70
CA ASP A 214 -2.30 -31.24 7.64
C ASP A 214 -1.07 -32.05 7.20
N VAL A 215 0.13 -31.49 7.37
CA VAL A 215 1.37 -32.20 7.02
C VAL A 215 1.79 -33.09 8.19
N ASP A 216 1.60 -34.40 8.02
CA ASP A 216 1.89 -35.39 9.07
C ASP A 216 3.33 -35.29 9.61
N HIS A 217 3.45 -35.31 10.94
CA HIS A 217 4.72 -35.31 11.67
C HIS A 217 5.64 -34.11 11.35
N PHE A 218 5.10 -32.98 10.88
CA PHE A 218 5.89 -31.82 10.48
C PHE A 218 6.76 -31.26 11.62
N LYS A 219 6.24 -31.22 12.85
CA LYS A 219 7.04 -30.84 14.02
C LYS A 219 8.29 -31.71 14.20
N THR A 220 8.14 -33.05 14.14
CA THR A 220 9.27 -33.99 14.26
C THR A 220 10.27 -33.83 13.12
N PHE A 221 9.78 -33.51 11.92
CA PHE A 221 10.64 -33.18 10.79
C PHE A 221 11.47 -31.91 11.06
N ASN A 222 10.82 -30.84 11.52
CA ASN A 222 11.49 -29.58 11.87
C ASN A 222 12.51 -29.77 12.99
N ASP A 223 12.17 -30.54 14.03
CA ASP A 223 13.09 -30.83 15.13
C ASP A 223 14.36 -31.56 14.65
N ARG A 224 14.27 -32.33 13.56
CA ARG A 224 15.39 -33.11 12.99
C ARG A 224 16.19 -32.34 11.94
N TRP A 225 15.54 -31.54 11.11
CA TRP A 225 16.15 -30.94 9.90
C TRP A 225 16.15 -29.40 9.91
N GLY A 226 15.62 -28.78 10.95
CA GLY A 226 15.52 -27.33 11.09
C GLY A 226 14.31 -26.75 10.35
N HIS A 227 13.89 -25.58 10.82
CA HIS A 227 12.69 -24.90 10.32
C HIS A 227 12.81 -24.47 8.85
N GLN A 228 13.99 -24.09 8.35
CA GLN A 228 14.13 -23.69 6.93
C GLN A 228 13.90 -24.84 5.98
N THR A 229 14.38 -26.03 6.34
CA THR A 229 14.08 -27.25 5.57
C THR A 229 12.58 -27.53 5.60
N GLY A 230 11.93 -27.32 6.75
CA GLY A 230 10.47 -27.38 6.87
C GLY A 230 9.75 -26.38 5.96
N ASP A 231 10.23 -25.15 5.91
CA ASP A 231 9.67 -24.10 5.06
C ASP A 231 9.76 -24.46 3.57
N HIS A 232 10.88 -25.06 3.13
CA HIS A 232 11.00 -25.62 1.79
C HIS A 232 10.00 -26.74 1.52
N VAL A 233 9.76 -27.62 2.50
CA VAL A 233 8.73 -28.67 2.39
C VAL A 233 7.35 -28.04 2.25
N LEU A 234 7.01 -27.02 3.03
CA LEU A 234 5.71 -26.34 2.94
C LEU A 234 5.50 -25.66 1.59
N ARG A 235 6.54 -25.02 1.02
CA ARG A 235 6.48 -24.46 -0.34
C ARG A 235 6.20 -25.54 -1.38
N LEU A 236 6.89 -26.67 -1.29
CA LEU A 236 6.72 -27.79 -2.22
C LEU A 236 5.32 -28.41 -2.09
N VAL A 237 4.82 -28.60 -0.87
CA VAL A 237 3.47 -29.11 -0.62
C VAL A 237 2.43 -28.17 -1.25
N ALA A 238 2.57 -26.86 -1.02
CA ALA A 238 1.68 -25.86 -1.59
C ALA A 238 1.71 -25.88 -3.13
N GLU A 239 2.90 -25.97 -3.74
CA GLU A 239 3.07 -26.05 -5.20
C GLU A 239 2.38 -27.30 -5.78
N VAL A 240 2.58 -28.45 -5.14
CA VAL A 240 1.94 -29.72 -5.54
C VAL A 240 0.43 -29.63 -5.42
N MET A 241 -0.10 -29.13 -4.31
CA MET A 241 -1.54 -28.95 -4.14
C MET A 241 -2.09 -27.99 -5.20
N ASN A 242 -1.41 -26.86 -5.44
CA ASN A 242 -1.84 -25.85 -6.41
C ASN A 242 -1.87 -26.39 -7.84
N ALA A 243 -0.94 -27.27 -8.20
CA ALA A 243 -0.91 -27.93 -9.51
C ALA A 243 -2.03 -28.97 -9.71
N ASN A 244 -2.67 -29.43 -8.63
CA ASN A 244 -3.71 -30.46 -8.66
C ASN A 244 -5.14 -29.90 -8.49
N ILE A 245 -5.30 -28.59 -8.30
CA ILE A 245 -6.60 -27.92 -8.22
C ILE A 245 -6.92 -27.16 -9.52
N LYS A 246 -8.21 -26.98 -9.82
CA LYS A 246 -8.71 -26.27 -11.01
C LYS A 246 -8.83 -24.77 -10.76
N GLY A 247 -9.01 -23.99 -11.82
CA GLY A 247 -9.01 -22.52 -11.76
C GLY A 247 -10.11 -21.88 -10.90
N GLN A 248 -11.18 -22.62 -10.57
CA GLN A 248 -12.25 -22.14 -9.68
C GLN A 248 -12.05 -22.54 -8.20
N ASP A 249 -11.14 -23.48 -7.96
CA ASP A 249 -10.85 -24.03 -6.64
C ASP A 249 -9.99 -23.04 -5.86
N VAL A 250 -10.12 -23.06 -4.53
CA VAL A 250 -9.41 -22.14 -3.65
C VAL A 250 -8.47 -22.93 -2.75
N LEU A 251 -7.15 -22.79 -2.96
CA LEU A 251 -6.13 -23.29 -2.04
C LEU A 251 -5.64 -22.17 -1.12
N ALA A 252 -5.59 -22.46 0.18
CA ALA A 252 -5.04 -21.56 1.18
C ALA A 252 -4.22 -22.29 2.24
N ARG A 253 -3.23 -21.59 2.80
CA ARG A 253 -2.55 -22.02 4.03
C ARG A 253 -3.35 -21.50 5.23
N TYR A 254 -4.00 -22.41 5.94
CA TYR A 254 -4.89 -22.10 7.05
C TYR A 254 -4.13 -21.89 8.37
N GLY A 255 -3.06 -22.66 8.56
CA GLY A 255 -2.24 -22.67 9.78
C GLY A 255 -0.77 -22.93 9.48
N GLY A 256 0.01 -23.23 10.52
CA GLY A 256 1.46 -23.45 10.40
C GLY A 256 1.80 -24.52 9.36
N GLU A 257 1.23 -25.71 9.51
CA GLU A 257 1.38 -26.85 8.59
C GLU A 257 0.05 -27.29 7.95
N GLU A 258 -1.00 -26.49 8.14
CA GLU A 258 -2.37 -26.79 7.72
C GLU A 258 -2.74 -26.04 6.43
N PHE A 259 -3.34 -26.76 5.48
CA PHE A 259 -3.90 -26.24 4.23
C PHE A 259 -5.39 -26.50 4.15
N ALA A 260 -6.10 -25.60 3.46
CA ALA A 260 -7.53 -25.72 3.19
C ALA A 260 -7.79 -25.57 1.69
N ILE A 261 -8.67 -26.42 1.15
CA ILE A 261 -9.07 -26.41 -0.26
C ILE A 261 -10.59 -26.34 -0.35
N ILE A 262 -11.10 -25.38 -1.11
CA ILE A 262 -12.53 -25.27 -1.46
C ILE A 262 -12.71 -25.70 -2.91
N LEU A 263 -13.63 -26.63 -3.16
CA LEU A 263 -13.96 -27.21 -4.48
C LEU A 263 -15.43 -26.99 -4.82
#